data_AF-A0A5D8MNT3-F1
#
_entry.id   AF-A0A5D8MNT3-F1
#
_cell.length_a   1.000
_cell.length_b   1.000
_cell.length_c   1.000
_cell.angle_alpha   90.00
_cell.angle_beta   90.00
_cell.angle_gamma   90.00
#
_symmetry.space_group_name_H-M   'P 1'
#
loop_
_entity.id
_entity.type
_entity.pdbx_description
1 polymer ?
#
loop_
_entity_poly.entity_id
_entity_poly.type
_entity_poly.pdbx_seq_one_letter_code
_entity_poly.pdbx_strand_id
1 'polypeptide(L)' 'MQKIDLGNNESLVCGVFPNLDGTFTAMTYTRSKTFKTETGARRWLEKHTVS' A
#
# COMPACT_ATOMS: atom_id res chain seq x y z
N MET A 1 -2.66 -6.24 -5.00
CA MET A 1 -3.19 -4.86 -4.92
C MET A 1 -4.69 -4.98 -4.83
N GLN A 2 -5.30 -4.42 -3.78
CA GLN A 2 -6.76 -4.32 -3.67
C GLN A 2 -7.18 -2.92 -4.11
N LYS A 3 -8.27 -2.83 -4.88
CA LYS A 3 -8.82 -1.57 -5.38
C LYS A 3 -10.32 -1.55 -5.10
N ILE A 4 -10.78 -0.55 -4.36
CA ILE A 4 -12.20 -0.30 -4.10
C ILE A 4 -12.62 0.88 -4.96
N ASP A 5 -13.68 0.70 -5.76
CA ASP A 5 -14.33 1.78 -6.49
C ASP A 5 -15.34 2.48 -5.59
N LEU A 6 -15.32 3.82 -5.57
CA LEU A 6 -16.15 4.64 -4.69
C LEU A 6 -17.45 5.12 -5.36
N GLY A 7 -17.68 4.79 -6.63
CA GLY A 7 -18.90 5.17 -7.37
C GLY A 7 -18.97 6.65 -7.76
N ASN A 8 -17.93 7.44 -7.46
CA ASN A 8 -17.80 8.86 -7.79
C ASN A 8 -16.61 9.15 -8.70
N ASN A 9 -16.19 8.14 -9.49
CA ASN A 9 -14.98 8.15 -10.31
C ASN A 9 -13.66 8.22 -9.49
N GLU A 10 -13.71 7.98 -8.19
CA GLU A 10 -12.53 7.79 -7.35
C GLU A 10 -12.36 6.31 -6.97
N SER A 11 -11.12 5.94 -6.64
CA SER A 11 -10.82 4.59 -6.17
C SER A 11 -9.78 4.61 -5.06
N LEU A 12 -9.99 3.77 -4.05
CA LEU A 12 -9.07 3.53 -2.95
C LEU A 12 -8.20 2.33 -3.29
N VAL A 13 -6.88 2.46 -3.15
CA VAL A 13 -5.93 1.39 -3.46
C VAL A 13 -5.14 0.98 -2.21
N CYS A 14 -5.01 -0.33 -2.02
CA CYS A 14 -4.21 -0.96 -0.97
C CYS A 14 -3.13 -1.84 -1.62
N GLY A 15 -1.88 -1.71 -1.16
CA GLY A 15 -0.77 -2.41 -1.77
C GLY A 15 0.62 -1.89 -1.40
N VAL A 16 1.63 -2.57 -1.96
CA VAL A 16 3.02 -2.10 -1.96
C VAL A 16 3.32 -1.53 -3.34
N PHE A 17 3.91 -0.35 -3.37
CA PHE A 17 4.21 0.42 -4.58
C PHE A 17 5.71 0.72 -4.63
N PRO A 18 6.39 0.39 -5.73
CA PRO A 18 7.78 0.80 -5.92
C PRO A 18 7.84 2.30 -6.24
N ASN A 19 8.81 3.00 -5.65
CA ASN A 19 9.12 4.40 -5.93
C ASN A 19 10.31 4.50 -6.89
N LEU A 20 10.48 5.65 -7.56
CA LEU A 20 11.57 5.88 -8.52
C LEU A 20 12.97 5.85 -7.89
N ASP A 21 13.06 6.12 -6.58
CA ASP A 21 14.30 6.14 -5.81
C ASP A 21 14.73 4.75 -5.30
N GLY A 22 14.03 3.69 -5.69
CA GLY A 22 14.30 2.31 -5.27
C GLY A 22 13.72 1.93 -3.92
N THR A 23 12.94 2.81 -3.28
CA THR A 23 12.19 2.49 -2.06
C THR A 23 10.80 1.95 -2.38
N PHE A 24 10.10 1.45 -1.35
CA PHE A 24 8.78 0.82 -1.47
C PHE A 24 7.80 1.46 -0.49
N THR A 25 6.68 1.97 -0.99
CA THR A 25 5.59 2.51 -0.18
C THR A 25 4.54 1.44 0.04
N ALA A 26 4.35 1.00 1.29
CA ALA A 26 3.18 0.23 1.66
C ALA A 26 2.03 1.16 2.02
N MET A 27 0.84 0.90 1.50
CA MET A 27 -0.35 1.71 1.71
C MET A 27 -1.56 0.84 2.02
N THR A 28 -2.21 1.13 3.14
CA THR A 28 -3.56 0.65 3.50
C THR A 28 -4.58 1.77 3.22
N TYR A 29 -5.85 1.54 3.48
CA TYR A 29 -6.89 2.56 3.28
C TYR A 29 -6.73 3.81 4.15
N THR A 30 -6.00 3.71 5.28
CA THR A 30 -5.89 4.80 6.27
C THR A 30 -4.45 5.11 6.69
N ARG A 31 -3.46 4.32 6.25
CA ARG A 31 -2.06 4.47 6.66
C ARG A 31 -1.14 4.21 5.48
N SER A 32 0.02 4.86 5.49
CA SER A 32 1.12 4.56 4.57
C SER A 32 2.47 4.61 5.28
N LYS A 33 3.46 3.89 4.73
CA LYS A 33 4.85 3.93 5.20
C LYS A 33 5.81 3.50 4.09
N THR A 34 6.95 4.19 4.03
CA THR A 34 8.02 3.92 3.06
C THR A 34 9.11 3.02 3.67
N PHE A 35 9.63 2.10 2.87
CA PHE A 35 10.62 1.10 3.24
C PHE A 35 11.74 1.03 2.22
N LYS A 36 12.95 0.68 2.67
CA LYS A 36 14.08 0.40 1.77
C LYS A 36 13.96 -0.94 1.04
N THR A 37 13.13 -1.86 1.53
CA THR A 37 12.98 -3.21 0.97
C THR A 37 11.51 -3.57 0.76
N GLU A 38 11.23 -4.25 -0.34
CA GLU A 38 9.87 -4.68 -0.67
C GLU A 38 9.31 -5.65 0.39
N THR A 39 10.15 -6.55 0.90
CA THR A 39 9.78 -7.50 1.96
C THR A 39 9.35 -6.79 3.24
N GLY A 40 10.02 -5.69 3.61
CA GLY A 40 9.64 -4.88 4.76
C GLY A 40 8.27 -4.22 4.56
N ALA A 41 8.04 -3.69 3.36
CA ALA A 41 6.77 -3.09 2.98
C ALA A 41 5.62 -4.12 3.00
N ARG A 42 5.83 -5.32 2.45
CA ARG A 42 4.81 -6.40 2.45
C ARG A 42 4.44 -6.85 3.86
N ARG A 43 5.43 -7.13 4.71
CA ARG A 43 5.17 -7.53 6.11
C ARG A 43 4.44 -6.46 6.90
N TRP A 44 4.77 -5.18 6.66
CA TRP A 44 4.06 -4.08 7.29
C TRP A 44 2.62 -3.98 6.80
N LEU A 45 2.40 -4.14 5.49
CA LEU A 45 1.08 -4.13 4.89
C LEU A 45 0.20 -5.27 5.44
N GLU A 46 0.73 -6.49 5.54
CA GLU A 46 0.05 -7.65 6.12
C GLU A 46 -0.34 -7.40 7.58
N LYS A 47 0.54 -6.77 8.38
CA LYS A 47 0.25 -6.44 9.78
C LYS A 47 -0.84 -5.37 9.94
N HIS A 48 -1.07 -4.54 8.92
CA HIS A 48 -1.93 -3.36 9.01
C HIS A 48 -3.13 -3.37 8.07
N THR A 49 -3.26 -4.42 7.28
CA THR A 49 -4.48 -4.75 6.56
C THR A 49 -5.26 -5.67 7.47
N VAL A 50 -6.45 -5.25 7.88
CA VAL A 50 -7.37 -6.12 8.63
C VAL A 50 -7.84 -7.20 7.66
N SER A 51 -7.72 -8.46 8.06
CA SER A 51 -8.19 -9.63 7.29
C SER A 51 -9.67 -9.57 6.99
#